data_AF-A0A482WXY4-F1
#
_entry.id   AF-A0A482WXY4-F1
#
_cell.length_a   1.000
_cell.length_b   1.000
_cell.length_c   1.000
_cell.angle_alpha   90.00
_cell.angle_beta   90.00
_cell.angle_gamma   90.00
#
_symmetry.space_group_name_H-M   'P 1'
#
loop_
_entity.id
_entity.type
_entity.pdbx_description
1 polymer ?
#
loop_
_entity_poly.entity_id
_entity_poly.type
_entity_poly.pdbx_seq_one_letter_code
_entity_poly.pdbx_strand_id
1 'polypeptide(L)'
;IVNEKSGNNKHSGVMMWPGGDFKYQGSLPTHGKTFEWNYEFNKRVDTVIKWITNSSSPANIVFLYIEEPDSSGHKFGPNSVELNNTLRKVDDTIAYLETSLKNNRVHNYNLIILSDHGMTSVSLEKVIDLTKFLTNGTYDFDTATPILGVSPKK
;
A
#
# COMPACT_ATOMS: atom_id res chain seq x y z
N ILE A 1 -7.85 10.45 14.06
CA ILE A 1 -6.53 10.59 13.39
C ILE A 1 -5.71 11.61 14.18
N VAL A 2 -4.51 11.23 14.65
CA VAL A 2 -3.73 12.07 15.59
C VAL A 2 -3.31 13.40 14.98
N ASN A 3 -2.88 13.40 13.70
CA ASN A 3 -2.47 14.62 13.00
C ASN A 3 -3.59 15.67 12.96
N GLU A 4 -4.79 15.25 12.53
CA GLU A 4 -6.00 16.08 12.48
C GLU A 4 -6.40 16.64 13.86
N LYS A 5 -6.20 15.84 14.92
CA LYS A 5 -6.54 16.22 16.30
C LYS A 5 -5.51 17.16 16.94
N SER A 6 -4.32 17.31 16.38
CA SER A 6 -3.21 18.04 17.02
C SER A 6 -3.35 19.58 16.98
N GLY A 7 -4.37 20.12 16.29
CA GLY A 7 -4.55 21.55 16.10
C GLY A 7 -3.51 22.17 15.15
N ASN A 8 -3.64 23.47 14.85
CA ASN A 8 -2.72 24.26 14.00
C ASN A 8 -2.77 23.95 12.49
N ASN A 9 -3.96 23.78 11.91
CA ASN A 9 -4.13 23.60 10.46
C ASN A 9 -3.32 22.43 9.87
N LYS A 10 -3.20 21.33 10.64
CA LYS A 10 -2.54 20.11 10.18
C LYS A 10 -3.54 19.17 9.52
N HIS A 11 -3.22 18.74 8.32
CA HIS A 11 -4.08 17.89 7.51
C HIS A 11 -3.32 16.66 7.04
N SER A 12 -4.02 15.52 7.00
CA SER A 12 -3.50 14.27 6.44
C SER A 12 -4.03 14.03 5.04
N GLY A 13 -3.18 13.50 4.18
CA GLY A 13 -3.56 12.93 2.88
C GLY A 13 -3.32 11.43 2.87
N VAL A 14 -4.30 10.64 2.44
CA VAL A 14 -4.16 9.18 2.34
C VAL A 14 -4.53 8.72 0.95
N MET A 15 -3.51 8.42 0.15
CA MET A 15 -3.63 7.92 -1.20
C MET A 15 -3.54 6.39 -1.20
N MET A 16 -4.70 5.75 -1.22
CA MET A 16 -4.88 4.30 -1.39
C MET A 16 -4.21 3.42 -0.33
N TRP A 17 -3.83 3.99 0.81
CA TRP A 17 -3.27 3.22 1.92
C TRP A 17 -4.35 2.39 2.62
N PRO A 18 -4.09 1.12 2.98
CA PRO A 18 -5.06 0.28 3.68
C PRO A 18 -5.64 0.95 4.94
N GLY A 19 -6.97 0.97 5.05
CA GLY A 19 -7.71 1.63 6.13
C GLY A 19 -7.87 3.15 5.98
N GLY A 20 -7.27 3.78 4.97
CA GLY A 20 -7.36 5.22 4.73
C GLY A 20 -8.78 5.73 4.43
N ASP A 21 -9.65 4.85 3.94
CA ASP A 21 -11.05 5.11 3.60
C ASP A 21 -12.04 4.62 4.66
N PHE A 22 -11.55 4.12 5.79
CA PHE A 22 -12.38 3.68 6.90
C PHE A 22 -12.44 4.72 8.03
N LYS A 23 -13.63 4.92 8.59
CA LYS A 23 -13.85 5.85 9.71
C LYS A 23 -13.36 5.26 11.03
N TYR A 24 -12.18 5.66 11.47
CA TYR A 24 -11.71 5.35 12.82
C TYR A 24 -12.19 6.40 13.82
N GLN A 25 -13.00 5.98 14.80
CA GLN A 25 -13.64 6.87 15.78
C GLN A 25 -14.43 8.01 15.10
N GLY A 26 -15.11 7.69 14.00
CA GLY A 26 -15.92 8.65 13.23
C GLY A 26 -15.13 9.65 12.37
N SER A 27 -13.79 9.57 12.33
CA SER A 27 -12.95 10.50 11.56
C SER A 27 -12.33 9.85 10.31
N LEU A 28 -12.17 10.66 9.26
CA LEU A 28 -11.40 10.38 8.04
C LEU A 28 -10.27 11.41 7.88
N PRO A 29 -9.22 11.11 7.09
CA PRO A 29 -8.21 12.11 6.76
C PRO A 29 -8.84 13.27 5.97
N THR A 30 -8.25 14.45 6.06
CA THR A 30 -8.70 15.63 5.30
C THR A 30 -8.76 15.34 3.80
N HIS A 31 -7.73 14.69 3.26
CA HIS A 31 -7.71 14.22 1.88
C HIS A 31 -7.63 12.69 1.85
N GLY A 32 -8.46 12.06 1.05
CA GLY A 32 -8.50 10.61 0.94
C GLY A 32 -8.89 10.15 -0.46
N LYS A 33 -8.24 9.08 -0.92
CA LYS A 33 -8.61 8.36 -2.14
C LYS A 33 -8.68 6.86 -1.83
N THR A 34 -9.87 6.28 -1.99
CA THR A 34 -10.07 4.83 -1.93
C THR A 34 -9.28 4.14 -3.04
N PHE A 35 -8.80 2.95 -2.71
CA PHE A 35 -8.06 2.07 -3.59
C PHE A 35 -8.75 1.85 -4.95
N GLU A 36 -7.97 1.87 -6.02
CA GLU A 36 -8.43 1.65 -7.38
C GLU A 36 -7.30 1.02 -8.20
N TRP A 37 -7.48 -0.23 -8.62
CA TRP A 37 -6.46 -1.05 -9.31
C TRP A 37 -5.80 -0.36 -10.51
N ASN A 38 -6.58 0.35 -11.34
CA ASN A 38 -6.10 0.88 -12.61
C ASN A 38 -5.75 2.38 -12.54
N TYR A 39 -5.55 2.91 -11.33
CA TYR A 39 -5.19 4.31 -11.17
C TYR A 39 -3.68 4.50 -11.34
N GLU A 40 -3.29 5.18 -12.41
CA GLU A 40 -1.88 5.37 -12.80
C GLU A 40 -1.03 5.99 -11.69
N PHE A 41 0.18 5.47 -11.51
CA PHE A 41 1.07 5.86 -10.41
C PHE A 41 1.41 7.36 -10.43
N ASN A 42 1.72 7.93 -11.60
CA ASN A 42 2.00 9.36 -11.71
C ASN A 42 0.76 10.22 -11.41
N LYS A 43 -0.46 9.76 -11.72
CA LYS A 43 -1.69 10.47 -11.30
C LYS A 43 -1.88 10.45 -9.78
N ARG A 44 -1.38 9.42 -9.08
CA ARG A 44 -1.37 9.38 -7.61
C ARG A 44 -0.43 10.44 -7.08
N VAL A 45 0.76 10.53 -7.65
CA VAL A 45 1.74 11.58 -7.34
C VAL A 45 1.13 12.97 -7.56
N ASP A 46 0.51 13.23 -8.72
CA ASP A 46 -0.14 14.51 -9.01
C ASP A 46 -1.18 14.90 -7.96
N THR A 47 -1.96 13.91 -7.52
CA THR A 47 -3.00 14.12 -6.52
C THR A 47 -2.40 14.41 -5.14
N VAL A 48 -1.35 13.70 -4.76
CA VAL A 48 -0.58 13.96 -3.53
C VAL A 48 0.01 15.37 -3.54
N ILE A 49 0.61 15.80 -4.66
CA ILE A 49 1.16 17.16 -4.81
C ILE A 49 0.08 18.22 -4.66
N LYS A 50 -1.12 18.00 -5.24
CA LYS A 50 -2.27 18.90 -5.05
C LYS A 50 -2.71 19.00 -3.59
N TRP A 51 -2.64 17.90 -2.83
CA TRP A 51 -2.96 17.92 -1.39
C TRP A 51 -1.91 18.68 -0.58
N ILE A 52 -0.62 18.44 -0.86
CA ILE A 52 0.50 19.12 -0.17
C ILE A 52 0.45 20.63 -0.42
N THR A 53 0.15 21.04 -1.65
CA THR A 53 0.14 22.44 -2.08
C THR A 53 -1.22 23.13 -1.95
N ASN A 54 -2.21 22.47 -1.34
CA ASN A 54 -3.55 23.03 -1.17
C ASN A 54 -3.49 24.32 -0.35
N SER A 55 -4.15 25.38 -0.83
CA SER A 55 -4.09 26.71 -0.20
C SER A 55 -4.86 26.81 1.11
N SER A 56 -5.91 26.01 1.29
CA SER A 56 -6.82 26.09 2.44
C SER A 56 -6.51 25.03 3.48
N SER A 57 -6.18 23.82 3.04
CA SER A 57 -5.96 22.65 3.88
C SER A 57 -4.73 21.85 3.41
N PRO A 58 -3.51 22.42 3.48
CA PRO A 58 -2.29 21.77 3.01
C PRO A 58 -2.00 20.51 3.84
N ALA A 59 -1.80 19.38 3.16
CA ALA A 59 -1.45 18.13 3.82
C ALA A 59 0.03 18.12 4.24
N ASN A 60 0.30 17.88 5.52
CA ASN A 60 1.66 17.82 6.07
C ASN A 60 2.09 16.42 6.50
N ILE A 61 1.18 15.45 6.45
CA ILE A 61 1.46 14.01 6.52
C ILE A 61 0.71 13.37 5.36
N VAL A 62 1.44 12.69 4.48
CA VAL A 62 0.85 12.02 3.33
C VAL A 62 1.31 10.57 3.27
N PHE A 63 0.35 9.68 3.06
CA PHE A 63 0.58 8.28 2.72
C PHE A 63 0.30 8.08 1.24
N LEU A 64 1.22 7.44 0.52
CA LEU A 64 1.10 7.08 -0.88
C LEU A 64 1.40 5.60 -1.02
N TYR A 65 0.40 4.84 -1.49
CA TYR A 65 0.54 3.41 -1.74
C TYR A 65 0.63 3.12 -3.24
N ILE A 66 1.48 2.15 -3.58
CA ILE A 66 1.72 1.58 -4.91
C ILE A 66 1.73 0.07 -4.74
N GLU A 67 0.96 -0.64 -5.56
CA GLU A 67 0.76 -2.10 -5.44
C GLU A 67 1.96 -2.90 -5.98
N GLU A 68 2.81 -2.25 -6.77
CA GLU A 68 4.04 -2.86 -7.27
C GLU A 68 5.19 -2.60 -6.30
N PRO A 69 6.10 -3.56 -6.11
CA PRO A 69 6.35 -4.73 -6.98
C PRO A 69 5.61 -6.02 -6.61
N ASP A 70 4.67 -5.99 -5.65
CA ASP A 70 4.02 -7.20 -5.11
C ASP A 70 3.25 -7.99 -6.19
N SER A 71 2.38 -7.30 -6.94
CA SER A 71 1.58 -7.91 -8.01
C SER A 71 2.44 -8.62 -9.07
N SER A 72 3.50 -7.97 -9.55
CA SER A 72 4.45 -8.59 -10.48
C SER A 72 5.24 -9.72 -9.82
N GLY A 73 5.60 -9.58 -8.54
CA GLY A 73 6.31 -10.60 -7.76
C GLY A 73 5.49 -11.88 -7.62
N HIS A 74 4.19 -11.77 -7.34
CA HIS A 74 3.28 -12.92 -7.31
C HIS A 74 3.13 -13.60 -8.68
N LYS A 75 3.06 -12.81 -9.75
CA LYS A 75 2.80 -13.33 -11.10
C LYS A 75 4.02 -14.01 -11.74
N PHE A 76 5.21 -13.44 -11.56
CA PHE A 76 6.42 -13.87 -12.27
C PHE A 76 7.49 -14.43 -11.35
N GLY A 77 7.37 -14.23 -10.04
CA GLY A 77 8.34 -14.62 -9.04
C GLY A 77 9.39 -13.55 -8.74
N PRO A 78 10.02 -13.60 -7.56
CA PRO A 78 10.96 -12.58 -7.06
C PRO A 78 12.26 -12.45 -7.87
N ASN A 79 12.60 -13.45 -8.69
CA ASN A 79 13.86 -13.49 -9.46
C ASN A 79 13.64 -13.31 -10.98
N SER A 80 12.50 -12.74 -11.38
CA SER A 80 12.11 -12.61 -12.79
C SER A 80 12.62 -11.32 -13.45
N VAL A 81 12.73 -11.35 -14.78
CA VAL A 81 13.07 -10.15 -15.58
C VAL A 81 11.92 -9.14 -15.55
N GLU A 82 10.69 -9.65 -15.51
CA GLU A 82 9.46 -8.87 -15.37
C GLU A 82 9.46 -8.07 -14.08
N LEU A 83 9.84 -8.67 -12.95
CA LEU A 83 9.97 -7.94 -11.69
C LEU A 83 11.01 -6.84 -11.77
N ASN A 84 12.17 -7.10 -12.39
CA ASN A 84 13.20 -6.07 -12.60
C ASN A 84 12.70 -4.89 -13.46
N ASN A 85 11.87 -5.17 -14.48
CA ASN A 85 11.21 -4.13 -15.26
C ASN A 85 10.21 -3.33 -14.42
N THR A 86 9.45 -4.00 -13.56
CA THR A 86 8.47 -3.36 -12.68
C THR A 86 9.15 -2.49 -11.62
N LEU A 87 10.26 -2.95 -11.03
CA LEU A 87 11.06 -2.16 -10.09
C LEU A 87 11.54 -0.85 -10.71
N ARG A 88 11.99 -0.87 -11.98
CA ARG A 88 12.33 0.36 -12.71
C ARG A 88 11.16 1.32 -12.82
N LYS A 89 9.94 0.84 -13.09
CA LYS A 89 8.75 1.71 -13.16
C LYS A 89 8.38 2.34 -11.82
N VAL A 90 8.58 1.61 -10.72
CA VAL A 90 8.38 2.14 -9.36
C VAL A 90 9.44 3.20 -9.06
N ASP A 91 10.70 2.94 -9.40
CA ASP A 91 11.80 3.90 -9.27
C ASP A 91 11.53 5.19 -10.09
N ASP A 92 11.10 5.06 -11.34
CA ASP A 92 10.69 6.19 -12.19
C ASP A 92 9.55 7.02 -11.56
N THR A 93 8.61 6.35 -10.88
CA THR A 93 7.52 7.03 -10.16
C THR A 93 8.04 7.81 -8.95
N ILE A 94 9.01 7.27 -8.21
CA ILE A 94 9.65 7.96 -7.08
C ILE A 94 10.43 9.18 -7.60
N ALA A 95 11.19 9.03 -8.68
CA ALA A 95 11.88 10.14 -9.33
C ALA A 95 10.89 11.23 -9.80
N TYR A 96 9.72 10.83 -10.30
CA TYR A 96 8.64 11.74 -10.67
C TYR A 96 8.05 12.47 -9.46
N LEU A 97 7.88 11.80 -8.31
CA LEU A 97 7.47 12.43 -7.04
C LEU A 97 8.45 13.50 -6.60
N GLU A 98 9.74 13.19 -6.53
CA GLU A 98 10.76 14.17 -6.11
C GLU A 98 10.86 15.36 -7.06
N THR A 99 10.80 15.10 -8.38
CA THR A 99 10.76 16.15 -9.40
C THR A 99 9.54 17.04 -9.23
N SER A 100 8.38 16.45 -8.97
CA SER A 100 7.12 17.18 -8.76
C SER A 100 7.15 18.02 -7.48
N LEU A 101 7.70 17.51 -6.38
CA LEU A 101 7.91 18.27 -5.14
C LEU A 101 8.80 19.49 -5.39
N LYS A 102 9.94 19.29 -6.08
CA LYS A 102 10.86 20.37 -6.44
C LYS A 102 10.20 21.43 -7.32
N ASN A 103 9.49 21.03 -8.36
CA ASN A 103 8.79 21.95 -9.27
C ASN A 103 7.70 22.77 -8.58
N ASN A 104 7.10 22.21 -7.52
CA ASN A 104 6.10 22.88 -6.69
C ASN A 104 6.70 23.58 -5.46
N ARG A 105 8.01 23.79 -5.43
CA ARG A 105 8.74 24.51 -4.37
C ARG A 105 8.60 23.90 -2.97
N VAL A 106 8.34 22.59 -2.90
CA VAL A 106 8.33 21.83 -1.65
C VAL A 106 9.75 21.32 -1.39
N HIS A 107 10.53 22.09 -0.63
CA HIS A 107 11.96 21.80 -0.40
C HIS A 107 12.27 21.23 0.98
N ASN A 108 11.36 21.35 1.94
CA ASN A 108 11.56 20.88 3.31
C ASN A 108 10.55 19.75 3.59
N TYR A 109 10.95 18.52 3.31
CA TYR A 109 10.15 17.32 3.54
C TYR A 109 11.02 16.19 4.07
N ASN A 110 10.38 15.25 4.78
CA ASN A 110 10.96 13.96 5.10
C ASN A 110 10.28 12.91 4.22
N LEU A 111 11.06 12.17 3.43
CA LEU A 111 10.56 11.07 2.62
C LEU A 111 10.94 9.75 3.28
N ILE A 112 9.93 8.93 3.57
CA ILE A 112 10.10 7.57 4.08
C ILE A 112 9.60 6.63 3.00
N ILE A 113 10.51 5.82 2.46
CA ILE A 113 10.18 4.74 1.52
C ILE A 113 10.26 3.44 2.31
N LEU A 114 9.19 2.65 2.28
CA LEU A 114 9.08 1.40 2.99
C LEU A 114 8.29 0.38 2.17
N SER A 115 8.38 -0.88 2.58
CA SER A 115 7.53 -1.98 2.09
C SER A 115 6.82 -2.61 3.27
N ASP A 116 5.64 -3.17 3.04
CA ASP A 116 4.89 -3.94 4.04
C ASP A 116 5.51 -5.31 4.30
N HIS A 117 6.07 -5.94 3.26
CA HIS A 117 6.79 -7.21 3.36
C HIS A 117 7.79 -7.44 2.21
N GLY A 118 8.42 -8.62 2.20
CA GLY A 118 9.25 -9.12 1.10
C GLY A 118 8.49 -10.14 0.22
N MET A 119 9.21 -10.83 -0.67
CA MET A 119 8.63 -11.83 -1.58
C MET A 119 9.54 -13.06 -1.64
N THR A 120 8.96 -14.26 -1.79
CA THR A 120 9.72 -15.52 -1.95
C THR A 120 9.07 -16.44 -2.97
N SER A 121 9.89 -17.26 -3.63
CA SER A 121 9.40 -18.26 -4.58
C SER A 121 8.75 -19.44 -3.84
N VAL A 122 7.61 -19.88 -4.35
CA VAL A 122 6.90 -21.07 -3.87
C VAL A 122 6.93 -22.18 -4.93
N SER A 123 6.86 -23.43 -4.50
CA SER A 123 6.78 -24.62 -5.37
C SER A 123 5.70 -25.55 -4.85
N LEU A 124 4.97 -26.20 -5.76
CA LEU A 124 3.97 -27.21 -5.42
C LEU A 124 4.57 -28.41 -4.66
N GLU A 125 5.85 -28.70 -4.85
CA GLU A 125 6.58 -29.74 -4.11
C GLU A 125 6.69 -29.45 -2.61
N LYS A 126 6.55 -28.17 -2.22
CA LYS A 126 6.66 -27.71 -0.82
C LYS A 126 5.29 -27.38 -0.22
N VAL A 127 4.19 -27.78 -0.86
CA VAL A 127 2.84 -27.57 -0.36
C VAL A 127 2.43 -28.73 0.54
N ILE A 128 2.03 -28.42 1.77
CA ILE A 128 1.42 -29.38 2.69
C ILE A 128 -0.09 -29.33 2.50
N ASP A 129 -0.67 -30.45 2.09
CA ASP A 129 -2.11 -30.61 1.96
C ASP A 129 -2.71 -31.12 3.28
N LEU A 130 -3.25 -30.19 4.09
CA LEU A 130 -3.84 -30.52 5.39
C LEU A 130 -5.09 -31.40 5.29
N THR A 131 -5.77 -31.45 4.13
CA THR A 131 -6.97 -32.30 3.94
C THR A 131 -6.64 -33.78 4.02
N LYS A 132 -5.37 -34.16 3.86
CA LYS A 132 -4.87 -35.54 4.01
C LYS A 132 -4.65 -35.94 5.47
N PHE A 133 -4.64 -34.99 6.39
CA PHE A 133 -4.32 -35.22 7.81
C PHE A 133 -5.49 -34.91 8.75
N LEU A 134 -6.47 -34.12 8.29
CA LEU A 134 -7.62 -33.69 9.07
C LEU A 134 -8.89 -34.39 8.58
N THR A 135 -9.80 -34.71 9.50
CA THR A 135 -11.11 -35.26 9.14
C THR A 135 -11.95 -34.19 8.46
N ASN A 136 -12.43 -34.48 7.25
CA ASN A 136 -13.26 -33.53 6.52
C ASN A 136 -14.50 -33.14 7.34
N GLY A 137 -14.81 -31.85 7.38
CA GLY A 137 -15.97 -31.33 8.11
C GLY A 137 -15.76 -31.07 9.60
N THR A 138 -14.55 -31.23 10.16
CA THR A 138 -14.28 -30.92 11.57
C THR A 138 -13.57 -29.59 11.82
N TYR A 139 -13.21 -28.86 10.75
CA TYR A 139 -12.45 -27.61 10.83
C TYR A 139 -12.83 -26.62 9.73
N ASP A 140 -12.48 -25.36 9.94
CA ASP A 140 -12.53 -24.27 8.98
C ASP A 140 -11.12 -23.69 8.78
N PHE A 141 -10.86 -23.19 7.56
CA PHE A 141 -9.65 -22.40 7.27
C PHE A 141 -9.97 -20.93 7.47
N ASP A 142 -9.27 -20.28 8.42
CA ASP A 142 -9.54 -18.90 8.82
C ASP A 142 -8.79 -17.88 7.94
N THR A 143 -7.64 -18.28 7.38
CA THR A 143 -6.76 -17.41 6.58
C THR A 143 -6.18 -18.18 5.39
N ALA A 144 -5.39 -17.50 4.56
CA ALA A 144 -4.72 -18.11 3.41
C ALA A 144 -3.24 -18.46 3.69
N THR A 145 -2.64 -19.27 2.82
CA THR A 145 -1.19 -19.52 2.82
C THR A 145 -0.40 -18.23 2.58
N PRO A 146 0.82 -18.07 3.13
CA PRO A 146 1.60 -19.08 3.85
C PRO A 146 1.29 -19.17 5.36
N ILE A 147 0.48 -18.27 5.92
CA ILE A 147 0.10 -18.27 7.34
C ILE A 147 -1.34 -18.74 7.46
N LEU A 148 -1.52 -20.06 7.41
CA LEU A 148 -2.83 -20.71 7.43
C LEU A 148 -3.33 -20.89 8.87
N GLY A 149 -4.44 -20.23 9.20
CA GLY A 149 -5.21 -20.42 10.42
C GLY A 149 -6.22 -21.54 10.24
N VAL A 150 -6.34 -22.39 11.25
CA VAL A 150 -7.29 -23.51 11.29
C VAL A 150 -8.02 -23.46 12.63
N SER A 151 -9.36 -23.43 12.57
CA SER A 151 -10.21 -23.47 13.75
C SER A 151 -11.12 -24.70 13.71
N PRO A 152 -11.47 -25.30 14.86
CA PRO A 152 -12.42 -26.40 14.90
C PRO A 152 -13.83 -25.90 14.54
N LYS A 153 -14.57 -26.72 13.79
CA LYS A 153 -16.00 -26.48 13.56
C LYS A 153 -16.76 -26.64 14.87
N LYS A 154 -17.63 -25.66 15.15
CA LYS A 154 -18.55 -25.70 16.30
C LYS A 154 -19.64 -26.75 16.12
#